data_AF-A0A6P9EU70-F1
#
_entry.id   AF-A0A6P9EU70-F1
#
_cell.length_a   1.000
_cell.length_b   1.000
_cell.length_c   1.000
_cell.angle_alpha   90.00
_cell.angle_beta   90.00
_cell.angle_gamma   90.00
#
_symmetry.space_group_name_H-M   'P 1'
#
loop_
_entity.id
_entity.type
_entity.pdbx_description
1 polymer ?
#
loop_
_entity_poly.entity_id
_entity_poly.type
_entity_poly.pdbx_seq_one_letter_code
_entity_poly.pdbx_strand_id
1 'polypeptide(L)'
;MAAQIPESDQIKQFKEFLGTYNKLTETCFLDCLKDFTTREVKPEETTCSEHCLQKYLKMTQRISMRFQEYHIQQNEALATKAGLLGQPR
;
A
#
# COMPACT_ATOMS: atom_id res chain seq x y z
N MET A 1 -23.32 0.29 18.59
CA MET A 1 -23.59 1.28 17.52
C MET A 1 -22.40 1.22 16.59
N ALA A 2 -22.60 0.85 15.32
CA ALA A 2 -21.51 0.86 14.35
C ALA A 2 -21.06 2.32 14.19
N ALA A 3 -19.79 2.60 14.52
CA ALA A 3 -19.21 3.92 14.31
C ALA A 3 -19.27 4.22 12.81
N GLN A 4 -20.12 5.16 12.42
CA GLN A 4 -20.14 5.68 11.06
C GLN A 4 -18.81 6.41 10.85
N ILE A 5 -18.01 5.94 9.89
CA ILE A 5 -16.80 6.64 9.45
C ILE A 5 -17.27 8.04 9.01
N PRO A 6 -16.68 9.12 9.53
CA PRO A 6 -17.11 10.46 9.13
C PRO A 6 -16.90 10.62 7.63
N GLU A 7 -17.85 11.28 6.94
CA GLU A 7 -17.83 11.48 5.49
C GLU A 7 -16.49 12.04 4.98
N SER A 8 -15.87 12.92 5.77
CA SER A 8 -14.55 13.49 5.49
C SER A 8 -13.43 12.45 5.42
N ASP A 9 -13.49 11.37 6.20
CA ASP A 9 -12.49 10.30 6.17
C ASP A 9 -12.75 9.33 5.00
N GLN A 10 -14.00 9.12 4.60
CA GLN A 10 -14.31 8.38 3.37
C GLN A 10 -13.77 9.10 2.12
N ILE A 11 -13.94 10.42 2.05
CA ILE A 11 -13.41 11.23 0.94
C ILE A 11 -11.88 11.17 0.89
N LYS A 12 -11.20 11.22 2.06
CA LYS A 12 -9.74 11.07 2.13
C LYS A 12 -9.29 9.72 1.62
N GLN A 13 -9.91 8.62 2.09
CA GLN A 13 -9.57 7.27 1.64
C GLN A 13 -9.74 7.11 0.12
N PHE A 14 -10.81 7.67 -0.44
CA PHE A 14 -11.03 7.62 -1.89
C PHE A 14 -9.97 8.42 -2.66
N LYS A 15 -9.58 9.60 -2.16
CA LYS A 15 -8.51 10.41 -2.75
C LYS A 15 -7.16 9.69 -2.72
N GLU A 16 -6.82 9.04 -1.61
CA GLU A 16 -5.60 8.23 -1.48
C GLU A 16 -5.62 7.02 -2.41
N PHE A 17 -6.77 6.36 -2.56
CA PHE A 17 -6.96 5.28 -3.52
C PHE A 17 -6.68 5.73 -4.95
N LEU A 18 -7.28 6.84 -5.39
CA LEU A 18 -7.05 7.38 -6.72
C LEU A 18 -5.59 7.80 -6.95
N GLY A 19 -4.96 8.38 -5.93
CA GLY A 19 -3.53 8.70 -5.98
C GLY A 19 -2.66 7.45 -6.19
N THR A 20 -2.97 6.39 -5.44
CA THR A 20 -2.26 5.10 -5.56
C THR A 20 -2.52 4.43 -6.91
N TYR A 21 -3.76 4.46 -7.40
CA TYR A 21 -4.15 3.93 -8.71
C TYR A 21 -3.35 4.60 -9.83
N ASN A 22 -3.25 5.93 -9.80
CA ASN A 22 -2.48 6.67 -10.80
C ASN A 22 -0.99 6.32 -10.73
N LYS A 23 -0.43 6.24 -9.52
CA LYS A 23 0.98 5.90 -9.35
C LYS A 23 1.32 4.50 -9.86
N LEU A 24 0.43 3.55 -9.57
CA LEU A 24 0.58 2.17 -10.02
C LEU A 24 0.48 2.04 -11.53
N THR A 25 -0.51 2.71 -12.12
CA THR A 25 -0.69 2.75 -13.58
C THR A 25 0.55 3.31 -14.27
N GLU A 26 1.10 4.43 -13.79
CA GLU A 26 2.34 5.02 -14.31
C GLU A 26 3.53 4.05 -14.20
N THR A 27 3.70 3.43 -13.03
CA THR A 27 4.83 2.51 -12.78
C THR A 27 4.79 1.31 -13.71
N CYS A 28 3.63 0.66 -13.83
CA CYS A 28 3.50 -0.50 -14.71
C CYS A 28 3.57 -0.13 -16.18
N PHE A 29 3.08 1.05 -16.58
CA PHE A 29 3.25 1.53 -17.94
C PHE A 29 4.74 1.68 -18.30
N LEU A 30 5.51 2.37 -17.45
CA LEU A 30 6.95 2.61 -17.68
C LEU A 30 7.79 1.32 -17.68
N ASP A 31 7.42 0.34 -16.85
CA ASP A 31 8.19 -0.91 -16.72
C ASP A 31 7.82 -1.95 -17.80
N CYS A 32 6.56 -1.96 -18.29
CA CYS A 32 6.06 -3.03 -19.14
C CYS A 32 5.78 -2.64 -20.59
N LEU A 33 5.35 -1.40 -20.87
CA LEU A 33 5.02 -0.97 -22.22
C LEU A 33 6.26 -0.39 -22.89
N LYS A 34 6.82 -1.18 -23.80
CA LYS A 34 8.13 -0.93 -24.40
C LYS A 34 8.10 -0.96 -25.92
N ASP A 35 7.05 -1.51 -26.51
CA ASP A 35 6.87 -1.56 -27.96
C ASP A 35 5.80 -0.57 -28.41
N PHE A 36 6.23 0.43 -29.19
CA PHE A 36 5.37 1.48 -29.72
C PHE A 36 5.15 1.36 -31.23
N THR A 37 5.36 0.18 -31.81
CA THR A 37 5.15 -0.07 -33.25
C THR A 37 3.68 -0.29 -33.61
N THR A 38 2.84 -0.65 -32.63
CA THR A 38 1.40 -0.89 -32.79
C THR A 38 0.59 -0.10 -31.78
N ARG A 39 -0.70 0.14 -32.07
CA ARG A 39 -1.66 0.72 -31.10
C ARG A 39 -2.25 -0.32 -30.15
N GLU A 40 -2.04 -1.60 -30.44
CA GLU A 40 -2.48 -2.71 -29.62
C GLU A 40 -1.39 -3.07 -28.60
N VAL A 41 -1.82 -3.42 -27.39
CA VAL A 41 -0.94 -3.91 -26.33
C VAL A 41 -0.57 -5.36 -26.63
N LYS A 42 0.72 -5.66 -26.71
CA LYS A 42 1.17 -7.02 -27.02
C LYS A 42 0.87 -7.98 -25.86
N PRO A 43 0.64 -9.27 -26.11
CA PRO A 43 0.32 -10.24 -25.06
C PRO A 43 1.40 -10.29 -23.96
N GLU A 44 2.67 -10.13 -24.33
CA GLU A 44 3.80 -10.05 -23.39
C GLU A 44 3.75 -8.81 -22.47
N GLU A 45 3.30 -7.67 -22.99
CA GLU A 45 3.12 -6.43 -22.22
C GLU A 45 1.89 -6.50 -21.31
N THR A 46 0.82 -7.15 -21.76
CA THR A 46 -0.36 -7.45 -20.94
C THR A 46 0.02 -8.32 -19.74
N THR A 47 0.69 -9.46 -19.97
CA THR A 47 1.14 -10.34 -18.88
C THR A 47 2.12 -9.63 -17.94
N CYS A 48 3.04 -8.81 -18.47
CA CYS A 48 3.93 -7.99 -17.64
C CYS A 48 3.13 -7.05 -16.74
N SER A 49 2.14 -6.33 -17.30
CA SER A 49 1.35 -5.33 -16.57
C SER A 49 0.50 -5.97 -15.47
N GLU A 50 -0.08 -7.15 -15.72
CA GLU A 50 -0.81 -7.93 -14.71
C GLU A 50 0.10 -8.38 -13.56
N HIS A 51 1.28 -8.91 -13.88
CA HIS A 51 2.27 -9.29 -12.87
C HIS A 51 2.82 -8.09 -12.10
N CYS A 52 3.02 -6.94 -12.77
CA CYS A 52 3.43 -5.69 -12.14
C CYS A 52 2.41 -5.25 -11.09
N LEU A 53 1.12 -5.20 -11.45
CA LEU A 53 0.02 -4.90 -10.55
C LEU A 53 0.03 -5.84 -9.32
N GLN A 54 0.03 -7.15 -9.55
CA GLN A 54 0.03 -8.13 -8.46
C GLN A 54 1.26 -8.01 -7.55
N LYS A 55 2.45 -7.82 -8.14
CA LYS A 55 3.70 -7.66 -7.41
C LYS A 55 3.69 -6.39 -6.57
N TYR A 56 3.23 -5.28 -7.13
CA TYR A 56 3.15 -4.00 -6.43
C TYR A 56 2.22 -4.07 -5.22
N LEU A 57 1.04 -4.68 -5.37
CA LEU A 57 0.08 -4.83 -4.27
C LEU A 57 0.64 -5.74 -3.16
N LYS A 58 1.21 -6.90 -3.52
CA LYS A 58 1.85 -7.80 -2.55
C LYS A 58 3.04 -7.13 -1.84
N MET A 59 3.84 -6.38 -2.58
CA MET A 59 4.96 -5.61 -2.03
C MET A 59 4.46 -4.55 -1.03
N THR A 60 3.47 -3.75 -1.41
CA THR A 60 2.90 -2.69 -0.57
C THR A 60 2.31 -3.27 0.72
N GLN A 61 1.58 -4.40 0.62
CA GLN A 61 1.06 -5.12 1.79
C GLN A 61 2.19 -5.60 2.71
N ARG A 62 3.26 -6.18 2.14
CA ARG A 62 4.40 -6.66 2.92
C ARG A 62 5.15 -5.51 3.60
N ILE A 63 5.34 -4.39 2.91
CA ILE A 63 5.96 -3.18 3.48
C ILE A 63 5.10 -2.67 4.65
N SER A 64 3.78 -2.57 4.45
CA SER A 64 2.84 -2.14 5.49
C SER A 64 2.92 -3.00 6.75
N MET A 65 2.96 -4.33 6.61
CA MET A 65 3.12 -5.23 7.76
C MET A 65 4.40 -4.95 8.55
N ARG A 66 5.55 -4.82 7.88
CA ARG A 66 6.83 -4.55 8.56
C ARG A 66 6.89 -3.17 9.18
N PHE A 67 6.27 -2.20 8.54
CA PHE A 67 6.15 -0.85 9.06
C PHE A 67 5.30 -0.83 10.35
N GLN A 68 4.17 -1.53 10.36
CA GLN A 68 3.32 -1.66 11.55
C GLN A 68 4.04 -2.39 12.69
N GLU A 69 4.74 -3.49 12.41
CA GLU A 69 5.55 -4.20 13.41
C GLU A 69 6.56 -3.26 14.09
N TYR A 70 7.28 -2.45 13.30
CA TYR A 70 8.24 -1.48 13.82
C TYR A 70 7.58 -0.40 14.69
N HIS A 71 6.43 0.14 14.26
CA HIS A 71 5.68 1.12 15.03
C HIS A 71 5.17 0.56 16.37
N ILE A 72 4.72 -0.70 16.40
CA ILE A 72 4.29 -1.36 17.63
C ILE A 72 5.47 -1.48 18.61
N GLN A 73 6.63 -1.97 18.14
CA GLN A 73 7.82 -2.11 18.98
C GLN A 73 8.28 -0.77 19.59
N GLN A 74 8.23 0.31 18.80
CA GLN A 74 8.54 1.65 19.30
C GLN A 74 7.55 2.10 20.38
N ASN A 75 6.25 1.88 20.15
CA ASN A 75 5.21 2.24 21.12
C ASN A 75 5.31 1.41 22.40
N GLU A 76 5.61 0.12 22.33
CA GLU A 76 5.86 -0.75 23.48
C GLU A 76 7.06 -0.24 24.30
N ALA A 77 8.17 0.09 23.65
CA ALA A 77 9.34 0.66 24.31
C ALA A 77 9.04 1.99 25.00
N LEU A 78 8.20 2.83 24.40
CA LEU A 78 7.73 4.08 25.00
C LEU A 78 6.79 3.80 26.19
N ALA A 79 5.89 2.83 26.09
CA ALA A 79 4.99 2.43 27.17
C ALA A 79 5.73 1.83 28.37
N THR A 80 6.79 1.03 28.14
CA THR A 80 7.68 0.55 29.20
C THR A 80 8.40 1.71 29.88
N LYS A 81 8.95 2.67 29.12
CA LYS A 81 9.60 3.87 29.69
C LYS A 81 8.63 4.76 30.47
N ALA A 82 7.37 4.81 30.06
CA ALA A 82 6.32 5.54 30.76
C ALA A 82 5.76 4.80 31.99
N GLY A 83 6.24 3.59 32.30
CA GLY A 83 5.77 2.80 33.44
C GLY A 83 4.35 2.24 33.29
N LEU A 84 3.79 2.27 32.07
CA LEU A 84 2.42 1.81 31.77
C LEU A 84 2.35 0.29 31.58
N LEU A 85 3.47 -0.35 31.21
CA LEU A 85 3.63 -1.80 31.21
C LEU A 85 4.19 -2.23 32.56
N GLY A 86 3.28 -2.51 33.50
CA GLY A 86 3.59 -2.92 34.86
C GLY A 86 4.41 -4.21 34.90
N GLN A 87 5.45 -4.16 35.72
CA GLN A 87 6.33 -5.28 36.10
C GLN A 87 5.51 -6.52 36.51
N PRO A 88 5.81 -7.72 35.97
CA PRO A 88 5.27 -8.94 36.57
C PRO A 88 5.86 -9.03 37.98
N ARG A 89 5.00 -9.04 39.00
CA ARG A 89 5.37 -9.69 40.26
C ARG A 89 5.32 -11.19 40.07
#